data_AF-A0A6L6WZZ7-F1
#
_entry.id   AF-A0A6L6WZZ7-F1
#
_cell.length_a   1.000
_cell.length_b   1.000
_cell.length_c   1.000
_cell.angle_alpha   90.00
_cell.angle_beta   90.00
_cell.angle_gamma   90.00
#
_symmetry.space_group_name_H-M   'P 1'
#
loop_
_entity.id
_entity.type
_entity.pdbx_description
1 polymer ?
#
loop_
_entity_poly.entity_id
_entity_poly.type
_entity_poly.pdbx_seq_one_letter_code
_entity_poly.pdbx_strand_id
1 'polypeptide(L)'
;MTTDAEESTYAEESTYTVDELAARAGVTVRTIRFYGTKGLLPPPVIGPRRVGRYGPGHLSRLALIEELQHQGMTLAAIERYLEQLPPGLSAHDLAIHRAVVASWAPDAPEDMSRAELERRAGRALSDADVERLAAMGVVATRDGADDRDEGADRLRVDTGLLRLGVQLLGVPIAHETILASRTVLMDHARSAAHELSRLFRDEVSDSCREGESDPEHVAAMRSLSAHMQPMVVQALVTAFQRSLKEELKEWLTES
;
A
#
# COMPACT_ATOMS: atom_id res chain seq x y z
N MET A 1 -11.39 -22.38 33.45
CA MET A 1 -11.58 -21.04 34.02
C MET A 1 -10.28 -20.26 33.81
N THR A 2 -10.00 -19.89 32.54
CA THR A 2 -8.94 -18.96 32.13
C THR A 2 -9.30 -18.48 30.73
N THR A 3 -10.37 -17.69 30.62
CA THR A 3 -10.82 -17.06 29.37
C THR A 3 -11.29 -15.67 29.78
N ASP A 4 -10.34 -14.80 30.10
CA ASP A 4 -10.64 -13.40 30.48
C ASP A 4 -9.46 -12.44 30.21
N ALA A 5 -8.32 -12.92 29.69
CA ALA A 5 -7.13 -12.08 29.50
C ALA A 5 -6.95 -11.56 28.05
N GLU A 6 -7.68 -12.09 27.06
CA GLU A 6 -7.54 -11.67 25.65
C GLU A 6 -8.59 -10.64 25.18
N GLU A 7 -9.67 -10.42 25.95
CA GLU A 7 -10.69 -9.40 25.60
C GLU A 7 -10.26 -7.97 25.94
N SER A 8 -9.22 -7.78 26.76
CA SER A 8 -8.90 -6.47 27.33
C SER A 8 -8.12 -5.51 26.41
N THR A 9 -7.48 -5.99 25.34
CA THR A 9 -6.66 -5.12 24.46
C THR A 9 -7.46 -4.51 23.30
N TYR A 10 -8.59 -5.11 22.90
CA TYR A 10 -9.44 -4.59 21.80
C TYR A 10 -10.43 -3.50 22.26
N ALA A 11 -10.59 -3.30 23.57
CA ALA A 11 -11.56 -2.36 24.14
C ALA A 11 -11.07 -0.90 24.16
N GLU A 12 -9.75 -0.64 24.14
CA GLU A 12 -9.22 0.70 24.40
C GLU A 12 -9.10 1.61 23.16
N GLU A 13 -9.24 1.11 21.93
CA GLU A 13 -9.08 1.94 20.70
C GLU A 13 -10.36 2.16 19.88
N SER A 14 -11.53 1.79 20.39
CA SER A 14 -12.81 1.98 19.69
C SER A 14 -13.37 3.40 19.90
N THR A 15 -12.75 4.39 19.27
CA THR A 15 -12.94 5.81 19.61
C THR A 15 -14.09 6.50 18.87
N TYR A 16 -14.41 6.09 17.63
CA TYR A 16 -15.27 6.86 16.74
C TYR A 16 -16.71 6.34 16.68
N THR A 17 -17.68 7.24 16.69
CA THR A 17 -19.03 6.97 16.19
C THR A 17 -19.04 6.83 14.66
N VAL A 18 -20.13 6.31 14.09
CA VAL A 18 -20.25 6.17 12.62
C VAL A 18 -20.16 7.52 11.90
N ASP A 19 -20.69 8.59 12.50
CA ASP A 19 -20.66 9.94 11.93
C ASP A 19 -19.24 10.51 11.96
N GLU A 20 -18.51 10.29 13.05
CA GLU A 20 -17.10 10.71 13.17
C GLU A 20 -16.17 9.92 12.27
N LEU A 21 -16.45 8.62 12.07
CA LEU A 21 -15.72 7.79 11.12
C LEU A 21 -15.96 8.27 9.68
N ALA A 22 -17.22 8.54 9.32
CA ALA A 22 -17.60 9.09 8.02
C ALA A 22 -16.85 10.38 7.72
N ALA A 23 -16.89 11.34 8.66
CA ALA A 23 -16.21 12.62 8.52
C ALA A 23 -14.68 12.47 8.34
N ARG A 24 -14.05 11.58 9.12
CA ARG A 24 -12.59 11.34 9.03
C ARG A 24 -12.16 10.61 7.77
N ALA A 25 -12.98 9.68 7.28
CA ALA A 25 -12.69 8.90 6.09
C ALA A 25 -13.14 9.59 4.79
N GLY A 26 -13.77 10.77 4.85
CA GLY A 26 -14.25 11.47 3.65
C GLY A 26 -15.40 10.77 2.92
N VAL A 27 -16.11 9.85 3.58
CA VAL A 27 -17.22 9.07 2.99
C VAL A 27 -18.52 9.29 3.75
N THR A 28 -19.64 8.89 3.15
CA THR A 28 -20.94 9.01 3.83
C THR A 28 -21.17 7.87 4.83
N VAL A 29 -22.01 8.12 5.84
CA VAL A 29 -22.52 7.07 6.76
C VAL A 29 -23.21 5.94 5.97
N ARG A 30 -23.88 6.28 4.87
CA ARG A 30 -24.50 5.30 3.96
C ARG A 30 -23.44 4.37 3.36
N THR A 31 -22.31 4.92 2.92
CA THR A 31 -21.17 4.14 2.38
C THR A 31 -20.61 3.20 3.44
N ILE A 32 -20.37 3.68 4.65
CA ILE A 32 -19.86 2.84 5.76
C ILE A 32 -20.82 1.68 6.05
N ARG A 33 -22.12 1.95 6.15
CA ARG A 33 -23.12 0.89 6.38
C ARG A 33 -23.16 -0.10 5.22
N PHE A 34 -23.10 0.39 3.99
CA PHE A 34 -23.04 -0.45 2.80
C PHE A 34 -21.81 -1.37 2.83
N TYR A 35 -20.62 -0.85 3.13
CA TYR A 35 -19.41 -1.65 3.27
C TYR A 35 -19.50 -2.66 4.42
N GLY A 36 -20.10 -2.29 5.55
CA GLY A 36 -20.39 -3.23 6.63
C GLY A 36 -21.31 -4.38 6.19
N THR A 37 -22.37 -4.11 5.42
CA THR A 37 -23.26 -5.17 4.89
C THR A 37 -22.60 -6.06 3.85
N LYS A 38 -21.55 -5.57 3.19
CA LYS A 38 -20.77 -6.30 2.18
C LYS A 38 -19.56 -7.02 2.78
N GLY A 39 -19.40 -7.05 4.09
CA GLY A 39 -18.23 -7.67 4.74
C GLY A 39 -16.90 -6.93 4.50
N LEU A 40 -16.93 -5.78 3.82
CA LEU A 40 -15.74 -4.98 3.52
C LEU A 40 -15.19 -4.29 4.76
N LEU A 41 -16.01 -4.09 5.80
CA LEU A 41 -15.57 -3.59 7.09
C LEU A 41 -15.91 -4.60 8.19
N PRO A 42 -15.00 -4.83 9.15
CA PRO A 42 -15.34 -5.60 10.34
C PRO A 42 -16.50 -4.92 11.10
N PRO A 43 -17.30 -5.69 11.86
CA PRO A 43 -18.37 -5.13 12.66
C PRO A 43 -17.81 -4.19 13.74
N PRO A 44 -18.52 -3.09 14.05
CA PRO A 44 -18.10 -2.19 15.13
C PRO A 44 -18.25 -2.86 16.50
N VAL A 45 -17.47 -2.40 17.47
CA VAL A 45 -17.66 -2.75 18.88
C VAL A 45 -18.92 -2.05 19.39
N ILE A 46 -19.83 -2.79 20.01
CA ILE A 46 -21.08 -2.20 20.51
C ILE A 46 -20.81 -1.57 21.87
N GLY A 47 -20.71 -0.23 21.89
CA GLY A 47 -20.50 0.53 23.11
C GLY A 47 -21.77 0.78 23.94
N PRO A 48 -21.65 1.55 25.03
CA PRO A 48 -22.79 1.96 25.84
C PRO A 48 -23.90 2.59 25.00
N ARG A 49 -25.16 2.35 25.40
CA ARG A 49 -26.37 2.78 24.66
C ARG A 49 -26.54 2.16 23.25
N ARG A 50 -25.94 0.99 23.01
CA ARG A 50 -26.01 0.25 21.72
C ARG A 50 -25.47 1.05 20.53
N VAL A 51 -24.55 1.97 20.79
CA VAL A 51 -23.93 2.77 19.73
C VAL A 51 -22.66 2.05 19.27
N GLY A 52 -22.58 1.75 17.97
CA GLY A 52 -21.37 1.17 17.37
C GLY A 52 -20.18 2.12 17.50
N ARG A 53 -19.04 1.56 17.88
CA ARG A 53 -17.74 2.22 17.99
C ARG A 53 -16.76 1.61 17.00
N TYR A 54 -16.02 2.47 16.34
CA TYR A 54 -15.07 2.14 15.30
C TYR A 54 -13.67 2.60 15.71
N GLY A 55 -12.68 1.73 15.59
CA GLY A 55 -11.28 2.06 15.89
C GLY A 55 -10.43 2.43 14.65
N PRO A 56 -9.13 2.74 14.86
CA PRO A 56 -8.17 3.09 13.81
C PRO A 56 -8.09 2.08 12.66
N GLY A 57 -8.28 0.78 12.95
CA GLY A 57 -8.32 -0.27 11.92
C GLY A 57 -9.42 -0.03 10.87
N HIS A 58 -10.57 0.53 11.26
CA HIS A 58 -11.64 0.87 10.31
C HIS A 58 -11.23 2.01 9.38
N LEU A 59 -10.53 3.02 9.90
CA LEU A 59 -10.01 4.12 9.09
C LEU A 59 -8.96 3.63 8.10
N SER A 60 -7.98 2.84 8.55
CA SER A 60 -6.96 2.28 7.65
C SER A 60 -7.58 1.39 6.58
N ARG A 61 -8.60 0.59 6.93
CA ARG A 61 -9.31 -0.27 5.97
C ARG A 61 -10.13 0.53 4.97
N LEU A 62 -10.80 1.60 5.41
CA LEU A 62 -11.51 2.52 4.51
C LEU A 62 -10.56 3.19 3.52
N ALA A 63 -9.40 3.68 4.00
CA ALA A 63 -8.39 4.27 3.14
C ALA A 63 -7.81 3.26 2.13
N LEU A 64 -7.65 1.99 2.51
CA LEU A 64 -7.23 0.92 1.60
C LEU A 64 -8.30 0.62 0.55
N ILE A 65 -9.58 0.55 0.94
CA ILE A 65 -10.69 0.35 0.00
C ILE A 65 -10.74 1.50 -1.01
N GLU A 66 -10.66 2.75 -0.54
CA GLU A 66 -10.61 3.94 -1.38
C GLU A 66 -9.45 3.86 -2.37
N GLU A 67 -8.26 3.50 -1.90
CA GLU A 67 -7.07 3.33 -2.76
C GLU A 67 -7.30 2.27 -3.84
N LEU A 68 -7.77 1.08 -3.48
CA LEU A 68 -8.07 0.01 -4.44
C LEU A 68 -9.14 0.43 -5.45
N GLN A 69 -10.13 1.23 -5.03
CA GLN A 69 -11.13 1.81 -5.93
C GLN A 69 -10.52 2.83 -6.90
N HIS A 70 -9.60 3.69 -6.42
CA HIS A 70 -8.84 4.60 -7.29
C HIS A 70 -8.02 3.84 -8.34
N GLN A 71 -7.50 2.65 -7.98
CA GLN A 71 -6.83 1.74 -8.93
C GLN A 71 -7.79 1.00 -9.89
N GLY A 72 -9.07 1.36 -9.92
CA GLY A 72 -10.06 0.80 -10.83
C GLY A 72 -10.61 -0.57 -10.41
N MET A 73 -10.31 -1.04 -9.20
CA MET A 73 -10.85 -2.32 -8.73
C MET A 73 -12.34 -2.23 -8.46
N THR A 74 -13.09 -3.22 -8.96
CA THR A 74 -14.50 -3.38 -8.62
C THR A 74 -14.65 -3.78 -7.14
N LEU A 75 -15.77 -3.43 -6.52
CA LEU A 75 -16.04 -3.80 -5.13
C LEU A 75 -15.95 -5.32 -4.87
N ALA A 76 -16.34 -6.15 -5.85
CA ALA A 76 -16.22 -7.61 -5.73
C ALA A 76 -14.75 -8.09 -5.74
N ALA A 77 -13.89 -7.42 -6.51
CA ALA A 77 -12.45 -7.69 -6.49
C ALA A 77 -11.81 -7.21 -5.18
N ILE A 78 -12.26 -6.08 -4.65
CA ILE A 78 -11.81 -5.55 -3.35
C ILE A 78 -12.22 -6.48 -2.21
N GLU A 79 -13.44 -7.01 -2.22
CA GLU A 79 -13.92 -8.00 -1.25
C GLU A 79 -12.99 -9.22 -1.21
N ARG A 80 -12.74 -9.83 -2.37
CA ARG A 80 -11.81 -10.96 -2.51
C ARG A 80 -10.38 -10.64 -2.06
N TYR A 81 -9.89 -9.45 -2.38
CA TYR A 81 -8.57 -9.00 -1.93
C TYR A 81 -8.51 -8.93 -0.40
N LEU A 82 -9.52 -8.31 0.21
CA LEU A 82 -9.60 -8.13 1.65
C LEU A 82 -9.83 -9.45 2.42
N GLU A 83 -10.48 -10.43 1.80
CA GLU A 83 -10.64 -11.80 2.34
C GLU A 83 -9.32 -12.58 2.39
N GLN A 84 -8.39 -12.28 1.49
CA GLN A 84 -7.08 -12.94 1.42
C GLN A 84 -6.05 -12.34 2.38
N LEU A 85 -6.35 -11.18 2.98
CA LEU A 85 -5.52 -10.60 4.02
C LEU A 85 -5.55 -11.47 5.27
N PRO A 86 -4.42 -11.58 6.00
CA PRO A 86 -4.40 -12.25 7.30
C PRO A 86 -5.50 -11.70 8.22
N PRO A 87 -6.18 -12.55 9.01
CA PRO A 87 -7.12 -12.06 10.00
C PRO A 87 -6.38 -11.23 11.07
N GLY A 88 -7.01 -10.17 11.57
CA GLY A 88 -6.49 -9.38 12.68
C GLY A 88 -5.38 -8.38 12.31
N LEU A 89 -5.22 -8.00 11.04
CA LEU A 89 -4.28 -6.95 10.65
C LEU A 89 -4.48 -5.65 11.46
N SER A 90 -3.37 -5.08 11.93
CA SER A 90 -3.38 -3.80 12.62
C SER A 90 -3.65 -2.64 11.65
N ALA A 91 -3.94 -1.46 12.21
CA ALA A 91 -4.06 -0.25 11.42
C ALA A 91 -2.75 0.10 10.65
N HIS A 92 -1.59 -0.29 11.19
CA HIS A 92 -0.29 -0.10 10.56
C HIS A 92 -0.09 -1.07 9.38
N ASP A 93 -0.42 -2.36 9.56
CA ASP A 93 -0.31 -3.35 8.48
C ASP A 93 -1.20 -2.98 7.28
N LEU A 94 -2.43 -2.54 7.55
CA LEU A 94 -3.34 -2.05 6.51
C LEU A 94 -2.80 -0.79 5.81
N ALA A 95 -2.07 0.07 6.53
CA ALA A 95 -1.41 1.23 5.94
C ALA A 95 -0.23 0.82 5.03
N ILE A 96 0.50 -0.24 5.37
CA ILE A 96 1.52 -0.83 4.48
C ILE A 96 0.85 -1.38 3.21
N HIS A 97 -0.23 -2.16 3.34
CA HIS A 97 -0.99 -2.66 2.19
C HIS A 97 -1.46 -1.51 1.28
N ARG A 98 -1.94 -0.42 1.88
CA ARG A 98 -2.34 0.77 1.12
C ARG A 98 -1.16 1.42 0.40
N ALA A 99 -0.03 1.63 1.09
CA ALA A 99 1.16 2.25 0.50
C ALA A 99 1.67 1.46 -0.72
N VAL A 100 1.64 0.12 -0.59
CA VAL A 100 1.98 -0.80 -1.67
C VAL A 100 1.01 -0.66 -2.85
N VAL A 101 -0.30 -0.60 -2.59
CA VAL A 101 -1.32 -0.38 -3.66
C VAL A 101 -1.19 1.00 -4.31
N ALA A 102 -0.95 2.05 -3.51
CA ALA A 102 -0.80 3.43 -3.97
C ALA A 102 0.43 3.61 -4.87
N SER A 103 1.53 2.91 -4.57
CA SER A 103 2.76 2.92 -5.38
C SER A 103 2.58 2.32 -6.80
N TRP A 104 1.41 1.76 -7.10
CA TRP A 104 1.09 1.15 -8.40
C TRP A 104 0.20 2.01 -9.29
N ALA A 105 -0.35 3.12 -8.79
CA ALA A 105 -0.77 4.19 -9.69
C ALA A 105 0.49 4.80 -10.30
N PRO A 106 0.52 5.08 -11.61
CA PRO A 106 1.42 6.09 -12.13
C PRO A 106 0.93 7.49 -11.69
N ASP A 107 0.78 7.71 -10.39
CA ASP A 107 0.93 9.07 -9.87
C ASP A 107 2.43 9.30 -9.86
N ALA A 108 2.91 9.73 -11.03
CA ALA A 108 4.28 10.14 -11.23
C ALA A 108 4.66 11.04 -10.04
N PRO A 109 5.83 10.83 -9.41
CA PRO A 109 6.28 11.60 -8.26
C PRO A 109 5.90 13.07 -8.41
N GLU A 110 5.04 13.55 -7.51
CA GLU A 110 4.46 14.88 -7.62
C GLU A 110 5.54 15.93 -7.32
N ASP A 111 5.67 16.93 -8.18
CA ASP A 111 6.55 18.06 -7.92
C ASP A 111 5.92 18.99 -6.86
N MET A 112 6.51 19.05 -5.68
CA MET A 112 6.06 19.92 -4.59
C MET A 112 7.21 20.68 -3.93
N SER A 113 6.91 21.87 -3.41
CA SER A 113 7.86 22.62 -2.60
C SER A 113 8.13 21.92 -1.26
N ARG A 114 9.28 22.19 -0.64
CA ARG A 114 9.57 21.74 0.73
C ARG A 114 8.45 22.10 1.72
N ALA A 115 7.91 23.31 1.64
CA ALA A 115 6.83 23.75 2.52
C ALA A 115 5.53 22.93 2.36
N GLU A 116 5.23 22.45 1.15
CA GLU A 116 4.09 21.54 0.91
C GLU A 116 4.36 20.14 1.45
N LEU A 117 5.60 19.64 1.28
CA LEU A 117 6.01 18.36 1.86
C LEU A 117 5.85 18.37 3.38
N GLU A 118 6.30 19.41 4.08
CA GLU A 118 6.15 19.56 5.53
C GLU A 118 4.68 19.64 5.97
N ARG A 119 3.83 20.36 5.22
CA ARG A 119 2.38 20.40 5.45
C ARG A 119 1.76 19.00 5.36
N ARG A 120 2.11 18.23 4.33
CA ARG A 120 1.60 16.86 4.13
C ARG A 120 2.17 15.87 5.13
N ALA A 121 3.43 16.03 5.53
CA ALA A 121 4.06 15.26 6.59
C ALA A 121 3.49 15.57 7.98
N GLY A 122 2.85 16.75 8.14
CA GLY A 122 2.30 17.21 9.42
C GLY A 122 3.36 17.60 10.44
N ARG A 123 4.61 17.80 10.01
CA ARG A 123 5.76 18.19 10.85
C ARG A 123 6.82 18.91 10.03
N ALA A 124 7.65 19.71 10.70
CA ALA A 124 8.88 20.21 10.11
C ALA A 124 9.85 19.05 9.83
N LEU A 125 10.57 19.14 8.72
CA LEU A 125 11.52 18.12 8.27
C LEU A 125 12.91 18.75 8.16
N SER A 126 13.90 18.18 8.83
CA SER A 126 15.30 18.56 8.65
C SER A 126 15.83 18.08 7.29
N ASP A 127 16.99 18.58 6.86
CA ASP A 127 17.62 18.10 5.62
C ASP A 127 17.97 16.60 5.72
N ALA A 128 18.37 16.14 6.90
CA ALA A 128 18.61 14.73 7.19
C ALA A 128 17.33 13.89 7.10
N ASP A 129 16.16 14.43 7.50
CA ASP A 129 14.88 13.76 7.33
C ASP A 129 14.54 13.61 5.84
N VAL A 130 14.78 14.65 5.03
CA VAL A 130 14.55 14.63 3.58
C VAL A 130 15.47 13.61 2.90
N GLU A 131 16.75 13.59 3.26
CA GLU A 131 17.72 12.62 2.76
C GLU A 131 17.33 11.17 3.13
N ARG A 132 16.82 10.97 4.35
CA ARG A 132 16.34 9.68 4.81
C ARG A 132 15.04 9.25 4.11
N LEU A 133 14.13 10.18 3.82
CA LEU A 133 12.95 9.94 2.98
C LEU A 133 13.37 9.59 1.53
N ALA A 134 14.41 10.22 1.00
CA ALA A 134 14.97 9.86 -0.29
C ALA A 134 15.57 8.45 -0.30
N ALA A 135 16.29 8.07 0.76
CA ALA A 135 16.80 6.70 0.94
C ALA A 135 15.68 5.65 1.01
N MET A 136 14.48 6.01 1.47
CA MET A 136 13.29 5.14 1.45
C MET A 136 12.57 5.12 0.08
N GLY A 137 12.96 5.98 -0.86
CA GLY A 137 12.28 6.14 -2.15
C GLY A 137 11.04 7.04 -2.12
N VAL A 138 10.78 7.74 -1.01
CA VAL A 138 9.65 8.68 -0.89
C VAL A 138 9.92 9.95 -1.67
N VAL A 139 11.16 10.44 -1.63
CA VAL A 139 11.62 11.58 -2.42
C VAL A 139 12.53 11.04 -3.51
N ALA A 140 12.21 11.31 -4.78
CA ALA A 140 13.05 10.86 -5.88
C ALA A 140 14.36 11.68 -5.88
N THR A 141 15.49 10.96 -5.84
CA THR A 141 16.79 11.55 -6.16
C THR A 141 16.82 11.86 -7.65
N ARG A 142 17.16 13.10 -8.00
CA ARG A 142 17.28 13.51 -9.40
C ARG A 142 18.53 12.83 -9.97
N ASP A 143 18.36 11.69 -10.64
CA ASP A 143 19.46 11.05 -11.35
C ASP A 143 19.90 11.97 -12.49
N GLY A 144 21.18 12.40 -12.42
CA GLY A 144 21.73 13.44 -13.28
C GLY A 144 21.68 13.07 -14.77
N ALA A 145 20.96 13.87 -15.56
CA ALA A 145 21.17 14.04 -17.00
C ALA A 145 20.33 15.17 -17.64
N ASP A 146 19.33 15.74 -16.96
CA ASP A 146 18.52 16.83 -17.52
C ASP A 146 18.66 18.11 -16.68
N ASP A 147 19.87 18.66 -16.75
CA ASP A 147 20.33 19.82 -15.99
C ASP A 147 20.07 21.13 -16.75
N ARG A 148 18.86 21.26 -17.28
CA ARG A 148 18.33 22.51 -17.83
C ARG A 148 16.82 22.54 -17.62
N ASP A 149 16.35 22.97 -16.45
CA ASP A 149 15.33 24.02 -16.35
C ASP A 149 14.99 24.37 -14.88
N GLU A 150 14.53 25.59 -14.71
CA GLU A 150 14.34 26.37 -13.49
C GLU A 150 13.41 25.71 -12.44
N GLY A 151 13.96 25.35 -11.27
CA GLY A 151 13.14 24.88 -10.15
C GLY A 151 13.90 24.21 -9.00
N ALA A 152 14.98 24.84 -8.50
CA ALA A 152 15.85 24.29 -7.44
C ALA A 152 15.15 23.99 -6.09
N ASP A 153 13.86 24.29 -5.95
CA ASP A 153 13.06 24.09 -4.73
C ASP A 153 11.88 23.11 -4.92
N ARG A 154 11.82 22.39 -6.04
CA ARG A 154 10.77 21.37 -6.28
C ARG A 154 11.31 19.96 -6.04
N LEU A 155 10.70 19.28 -5.08
CA LEU A 155 10.94 17.89 -4.72
C LEU A 155 9.92 17.02 -5.42
N ARG A 156 10.38 15.91 -6.01
CA ARG A 156 9.52 14.87 -6.57
C ARG A 156 9.19 13.86 -5.48
N VAL A 157 7.91 13.78 -5.09
CA VAL A 157 7.49 12.99 -3.92
C VAL A 157 6.46 11.95 -4.31
N ASP A 158 6.70 10.72 -3.91
CA ASP A 158 5.72 9.64 -3.93
C ASP A 158 4.75 9.84 -2.74
N THR A 159 3.53 10.27 -3.07
CA THR A 159 2.49 10.57 -2.07
C THR A 159 1.94 9.30 -1.41
N GLY A 160 2.00 8.16 -2.10
CA GLY A 160 1.62 6.84 -1.56
C GLY A 160 2.57 6.36 -0.46
N LEU A 161 3.87 6.62 -0.63
CA LEU A 161 4.90 6.26 0.35
C LEU A 161 5.11 7.30 1.44
N LEU A 162 4.72 8.56 1.23
CA LEU A 162 5.00 9.67 2.15
C LEU A 162 4.56 9.39 3.58
N ARG A 163 3.32 8.91 3.77
CA ARG A 163 2.79 8.64 5.11
C ARG A 163 3.61 7.59 5.86
N LEU A 164 4.03 6.53 5.16
CA LEU A 164 4.85 5.47 5.74
C LEU A 164 6.26 5.97 6.03
N GLY A 165 6.86 6.70 5.08
CA GLY A 165 8.19 7.28 5.24
C GLY A 165 8.30 8.18 6.46
N VAL A 166 7.32 9.06 6.67
CA VAL A 166 7.28 9.96 7.84
C VAL A 166 7.16 9.19 9.15
N GLN A 167 6.43 8.08 9.19
CA GLN A 167 6.36 7.21 10.37
C GLN A 167 7.72 6.55 10.66
N LEU A 168 8.43 6.11 9.62
CA LEU A 168 9.73 5.44 9.73
C LEU A 168 10.88 6.39 10.13
N LEU A 169 10.71 7.71 10.01
CA LEU A 169 11.68 8.67 10.55
C LEU A 169 11.87 8.54 12.07
N GLY A 170 10.86 8.06 12.80
CA GLY A 170 10.95 7.84 14.24
C GLY A 170 11.66 6.54 14.64
N VAL A 171 11.97 5.65 13.70
CA VAL A 171 12.57 4.34 13.99
C VAL A 171 14.10 4.45 13.92
N PRO A 172 14.84 3.98 14.94
CA PRO A 172 16.29 4.14 15.04
C PRO A 172 17.07 3.14 14.15
N ILE A 173 16.79 3.16 12.85
CA ILE A 173 17.53 2.40 11.82
C ILE A 173 18.67 3.29 11.28
N ALA A 174 19.85 2.75 11.00
CA ALA A 174 20.91 3.56 10.38
C ALA A 174 20.55 3.93 8.93
N HIS A 175 20.95 5.14 8.48
CA HIS A 175 20.70 5.60 7.12
C HIS A 175 21.25 4.62 6.07
N GLU A 176 22.50 4.17 6.25
CA GLU A 176 23.16 3.18 5.39
C GLU A 176 22.40 1.86 5.30
N THR A 177 21.75 1.42 6.40
CA THR A 177 20.93 0.20 6.39
C THR A 177 19.69 0.39 5.51
N ILE A 178 19.04 1.56 5.56
CA ILE A 178 17.87 1.86 4.72
C ILE A 178 18.29 1.83 3.24
N LEU A 179 19.41 2.47 2.89
CA LEU A 179 19.96 2.46 1.53
C LEU A 179 20.31 1.06 1.04
N ALA A 180 21.00 0.27 1.87
CA ALA A 180 21.38 -1.10 1.55
C ALA A 180 20.13 -1.97 1.32
N SER A 181 19.14 -1.89 2.22
CA SER A 181 17.87 -2.60 2.08
C SER A 181 17.11 -2.19 0.81
N ARG A 182 17.07 -0.89 0.48
CA ARG A 182 16.44 -0.41 -0.76
C ARG A 182 17.13 -0.96 -1.99
N THR A 183 18.47 -0.96 -2.00
CA THR A 183 19.26 -1.48 -3.12
C THR A 183 18.94 -2.95 -3.37
N VAL A 184 19.02 -3.78 -2.33
CA VAL A 184 18.70 -5.20 -2.40
C VAL A 184 17.27 -5.43 -2.90
N LEU A 185 16.29 -4.69 -2.36
CA LEU A 185 14.89 -4.83 -2.76
C LEU A 185 14.67 -4.47 -4.23
N MET A 186 15.28 -3.37 -4.71
CA MET A 186 15.14 -2.91 -6.09
C MET A 186 15.80 -3.87 -7.09
N ASP A 187 16.97 -4.42 -6.76
CA ASP A 187 17.66 -5.37 -7.61
C ASP A 187 16.85 -6.66 -7.77
N HIS A 188 16.33 -7.21 -6.67
CA HIS A 188 15.49 -8.40 -6.73
C HIS A 188 14.14 -8.15 -7.40
N ALA A 189 13.49 -7.01 -7.14
CA ALA A 189 12.25 -6.65 -7.81
C ALA A 189 12.45 -6.53 -9.33
N ARG A 190 13.57 -5.93 -9.76
CA ARG A 190 13.92 -5.84 -11.19
C ARG A 190 14.18 -7.21 -11.80
N SER A 191 14.89 -8.10 -11.10
CA SER A 191 15.13 -9.46 -11.57
C SER A 191 13.82 -10.23 -11.73
N ALA A 192 12.95 -10.21 -10.71
CA ALA A 192 11.65 -10.88 -10.75
C ALA A 192 10.75 -10.31 -11.87
N ALA A 193 10.70 -8.99 -12.03
CA ALA A 193 9.96 -8.36 -13.11
C ALA A 193 10.50 -8.79 -14.50
N HIS A 194 11.82 -8.89 -14.65
CA HIS A 194 12.43 -9.35 -15.90
C HIS A 194 12.05 -10.79 -16.22
N GLU A 195 12.18 -11.70 -15.24
CA GLU A 195 11.82 -13.12 -15.39
C GLU A 195 10.33 -13.32 -15.71
N LEU A 196 9.44 -12.65 -14.97
CA LEU A 196 8.00 -12.70 -15.23
C LEU A 196 7.66 -12.14 -16.60
N SER A 197 8.25 -11.00 -16.99
CA SER A 197 8.02 -10.39 -18.30
C SER A 197 8.43 -11.31 -19.45
N ARG A 198 9.49 -12.10 -19.25
CA ARG A 198 9.95 -13.10 -20.22
C ARG A 198 8.94 -14.24 -20.33
N LEU A 199 8.53 -14.84 -19.21
CA LEU A 199 7.55 -15.93 -19.19
C LEU A 199 6.23 -15.52 -19.86
N PHE A 200 5.72 -14.32 -19.56
CA PHE A 200 4.50 -13.83 -20.19
C PHE A 200 4.67 -13.53 -21.69
N ARG A 201 5.84 -13.01 -22.11
CA ARG A 201 6.12 -12.76 -23.53
C ARG A 201 6.19 -14.05 -24.32
N ASP A 202 6.80 -15.09 -23.76
CA ASP A 202 6.96 -16.39 -24.41
C ASP A 202 5.57 -17.03 -24.62
N GLU A 203 4.71 -17.08 -23.58
CA GLU A 203 3.34 -17.60 -23.66
C GLU A 203 2.43 -16.84 -24.66
N VAL A 204 2.53 -15.51 -24.68
CA VAL A 204 1.77 -14.66 -25.62
C VAL A 204 2.28 -14.83 -27.06
N SER A 205 3.59 -15.00 -27.24
CA SER A 205 4.19 -15.17 -28.57
C SER A 205 3.85 -16.53 -29.20
N ASP A 206 3.76 -17.59 -28.39
CA ASP A 206 3.32 -18.91 -28.86
C ASP A 206 1.84 -18.90 -29.25
N SER A 207 0.99 -18.21 -28.48
CA SER A 207 -0.44 -18.05 -28.78
C SER A 207 -0.70 -17.22 -30.06
N CYS A 208 0.13 -16.21 -30.34
CA CYS A 208 0.05 -15.39 -31.56
C CYS A 208 0.64 -16.07 -32.81
N ARG A 209 1.40 -17.17 -32.67
CA ARG A 209 1.89 -17.95 -33.82
C ARG A 209 0.84 -18.90 -34.38
N GLU A 210 -0.18 -19.25 -33.61
CA GLU A 210 -1.23 -20.21 -34.00
C GLU A 210 -2.51 -19.54 -34.55
N GLY A 211 -2.69 -18.24 -34.35
CA GLY A 211 -3.80 -17.45 -34.90
C GLY A 211 -3.30 -16.27 -35.75
N GLU A 212 -3.87 -16.10 -36.95
CA GLU A 212 -3.59 -14.99 -37.86
C GLU A 212 -3.53 -13.64 -37.12
N SER A 213 -2.60 -12.78 -37.53
CA SER A 213 -2.32 -11.47 -36.94
C SER A 213 -3.50 -10.49 -37.10
N ASP A 214 -4.58 -10.75 -36.39
CA ASP A 214 -5.78 -9.93 -36.35
C ASP A 214 -5.62 -8.82 -35.27
N PRO A 215 -5.74 -7.53 -35.63
CA PRO A 215 -5.67 -6.43 -34.68
C PRO A 215 -6.70 -6.51 -33.54
N GLU A 216 -7.85 -7.15 -33.72
CA GLU A 216 -8.82 -7.38 -32.62
C GLU A 216 -8.29 -8.39 -31.59
N HIS A 217 -7.59 -9.44 -32.04
CA HIS A 217 -6.95 -10.42 -31.16
C HIS A 217 -5.83 -9.80 -30.32
N VAL A 218 -5.01 -8.91 -30.91
CA VAL A 218 -3.96 -8.16 -30.20
C VAL A 218 -4.54 -7.20 -29.17
N ALA A 219 -5.68 -6.57 -29.47
CA ALA A 219 -6.39 -5.70 -28.53
C ALA A 219 -7.00 -6.50 -27.35
N ALA A 220 -7.58 -7.68 -27.63
CA ALA A 220 -8.08 -8.59 -26.61
C ALA A 220 -6.95 -9.10 -25.69
N MET A 221 -5.77 -9.41 -26.25
CA MET A 221 -4.61 -9.85 -25.48
C MET A 221 -4.06 -8.75 -24.56
N ARG A 222 -4.02 -7.48 -25.03
CA ARG A 222 -3.68 -6.32 -24.18
C ARG A 222 -4.70 -6.10 -23.07
N SER A 223 -5.99 -6.28 -23.37
CA SER A 223 -7.04 -6.23 -22.37
C SER A 223 -6.83 -7.33 -21.32
N LEU A 224 -6.55 -8.56 -21.73
CA LEU A 224 -6.26 -9.67 -20.82
C LEU A 224 -5.01 -9.41 -19.97
N SER A 225 -3.92 -8.89 -20.54
CA SER A 225 -2.71 -8.55 -19.77
C SER A 225 -2.97 -7.47 -18.73
N ALA A 226 -3.84 -6.49 -19.02
CA ALA A 226 -4.26 -5.46 -18.06
C ALA A 226 -5.01 -6.07 -16.85
N HIS A 227 -5.75 -7.17 -17.05
CA HIS A 227 -6.39 -7.91 -15.95
C HIS A 227 -5.42 -8.82 -15.17
N MET A 228 -4.27 -9.19 -15.76
CA MET A 228 -3.26 -10.02 -15.11
C MET A 228 -2.35 -9.23 -14.17
N GLN A 229 -2.10 -7.97 -14.48
CA GLN A 229 -1.22 -7.10 -13.69
C GLN A 229 -1.58 -7.09 -12.19
N PRO A 230 -2.85 -6.90 -11.77
CA PRO A 230 -3.23 -6.96 -10.36
C PRO A 230 -2.96 -8.32 -9.70
N MET A 231 -3.12 -9.43 -10.42
CA MET A 231 -2.93 -10.79 -9.88
C MET A 231 -1.44 -11.10 -9.64
N VAL A 232 -0.57 -10.76 -10.59
CA VAL A 232 0.88 -10.95 -10.49
C VAL A 232 1.44 -10.18 -9.31
N VAL A 233 0.99 -8.94 -9.18
CA VAL A 233 1.38 -8.04 -8.12
C VAL A 233 0.94 -8.55 -6.74
N GLN A 234 -0.31 -9.01 -6.63
CA GLN A 234 -0.80 -9.64 -5.41
C GLN A 234 0.02 -10.88 -5.04
N ALA A 235 0.37 -11.72 -6.02
CA ALA A 235 1.19 -12.90 -5.81
C ALA A 235 2.59 -12.53 -5.29
N LEU A 236 3.22 -11.49 -5.85
CA LEU A 236 4.52 -10.98 -5.41
C LEU A 236 4.49 -10.48 -3.95
N VAL A 237 3.50 -9.65 -3.60
CA VAL A 237 3.35 -9.16 -2.22
C VAL A 237 3.12 -10.31 -1.25
N THR A 238 2.23 -11.24 -1.61
CA THR A 238 1.93 -12.40 -0.76
C THR A 238 3.16 -13.28 -0.56
N ALA A 239 3.93 -13.54 -1.62
CA ALA A 239 5.16 -14.31 -1.55
C ALA A 239 6.19 -13.63 -0.65
N PHE A 240 6.43 -12.33 -0.85
CA PHE A 240 7.35 -11.55 -0.04
C PHE A 240 6.97 -11.54 1.44
N GLN A 241 5.69 -11.31 1.77
CA GLN A 241 5.21 -11.31 3.14
C GLN A 241 5.39 -12.67 3.83
N ARG A 242 5.18 -13.77 3.10
CA ARG A 242 5.42 -15.13 3.63
C ARG A 242 6.88 -15.35 3.93
N SER A 243 7.78 -15.04 2.98
CA SER A 243 9.21 -15.17 3.18
C SER A 243 9.71 -14.30 4.34
N LEU A 244 9.27 -13.04 4.44
CA LEU A 244 9.65 -12.17 5.55
C LEU A 244 9.19 -12.71 6.90
N LYS A 245 7.98 -13.28 6.96
CA LYS A 245 7.45 -13.90 8.19
C LYS A 245 8.24 -15.12 8.61
N GLU A 246 8.71 -15.92 7.65
CA GLU A 246 9.55 -17.10 7.90
C GLU A 246 10.91 -16.67 8.47
N GLU A 247 11.59 -15.73 7.81
CA GLU A 247 12.87 -15.17 8.25
C GLU A 247 12.78 -14.52 9.65
N LEU A 248 11.74 -13.71 9.90
CA LEU A 248 11.52 -13.10 11.21
C LEU A 248 11.29 -14.12 12.32
N LYS A 249 10.61 -15.23 11.99
CA LYS A 249 10.34 -16.30 12.95
C LYS A 249 11.64 -17.01 13.32
N GLU A 250 12.51 -17.27 12.35
CA GLU A 250 13.82 -17.89 12.58
C GLU A 250 14.70 -17.01 13.49
N TRP A 251 14.76 -15.71 13.21
CA TRP A 251 15.54 -14.76 14.01
C TRP A 251 15.08 -14.66 15.48
N LEU A 252 13.76 -14.67 15.72
CA LEU A 252 13.17 -14.67 17.06
C LEU A 252 13.34 -15.99 17.82
N THR A 253 13.59 -17.10 17.12
CA THR A 253 13.89 -18.40 17.76
C THR A 253 15.37 -18.62 18.04
N GLU A 254 16.25 -17.90 17.35
CA GLU A 254 17.71 -17.97 17.55
C GLU A 254 18.25 -16.93 18.55
N SER A 255 17.45 -15.92 18.93
CA SER A 255 17.79 -14.88 19.91
C SER A 255 17.26 -15.18 21.31
#